data_AF-A0A4V0HYH8-F1
#
_entry.id   AF-A0A4V0HYH8-F1
#
_cell.length_a   1.000
_cell.length_b   1.000
_cell.length_c   1.000
_cell.angle_alpha   90.00
_cell.angle_beta   90.00
_cell.angle_gamma   90.00
#
_symmetry.space_group_name_H-M   'P 1'
#
loop_
_entity.id
_entity.type
_entity.pdbx_description
1 polymer ?
#
loop_
_entity_poly.entity_id
_entity_poly.type
_entity_poly.pdbx_seq_one_letter_code
_entity_poly.pdbx_strand_id
1 'polypeptide(L)'
;MTRTLAAVALLVLAPAARAQDMPLAQILIPGEGWKKVEGATKPKVTGLLAPVSDAAPWKSATVRSADGNTVYVGFSKGTFLHAHALTKDGALDQGHPYAPLRLRTGSPDIAVHGLAADRDGRIYAATEIGVQVFDPTGRMCGVLTPAAAGVPEALAFEGDQLTLWVGDTKYTRTLRTAGAK
;
A
#
# COMPACT_ATOMS: atom_id res chain seq x y z
N MET A 1 -29.07 -56.38 19.56
CA MET A 1 -29.07 -55.32 18.53
C MET A 1 -28.74 -54.01 19.21
N THR A 2 -27.55 -53.51 18.90
CA THR A 2 -26.75 -52.47 19.56
C THR A 2 -27.02 -51.11 18.93
N ARG A 3 -27.22 -50.05 19.72
CA ARG A 3 -26.96 -48.65 19.30
C ARG A 3 -26.56 -47.78 20.50
N THR A 4 -25.26 -47.67 20.74
CA THR A 4 -24.65 -46.60 21.54
C THR A 4 -24.43 -45.37 20.65
N LEU A 5 -24.95 -44.22 21.07
CA LEU A 5 -24.68 -42.91 20.46
C LEU A 5 -23.33 -42.40 20.98
N ALA A 6 -22.33 -42.30 20.11
CA ALA A 6 -21.10 -41.58 20.39
C ALA A 6 -21.21 -40.18 19.75
N ALA A 7 -21.33 -39.14 20.59
CA ALA A 7 -21.20 -37.76 20.16
C ALA A 7 -19.72 -37.41 20.04
N VAL A 8 -19.22 -37.26 18.81
CA VAL A 8 -17.88 -36.75 18.54
C VAL A 8 -17.95 -35.23 18.53
N ALA A 9 -17.40 -34.59 19.57
CA ALA A 9 -17.20 -33.16 19.60
C ALA A 9 -16.05 -32.81 18.64
N LEU A 10 -16.39 -32.22 17.49
CA LEU A 10 -15.41 -31.71 16.53
C LEU A 10 -14.86 -30.38 17.06
N LEU A 11 -13.71 -30.42 17.75
CA LEU A 11 -12.96 -29.22 18.11
C LEU A 11 -12.36 -28.65 16.82
N VAL A 12 -12.99 -27.63 16.24
CA VAL A 12 -12.44 -26.88 15.11
C VAL A 12 -11.20 -26.15 15.62
N LEU A 13 -10.00 -26.59 15.21
CA LEU A 13 -8.79 -25.77 15.31
C LEU A 13 -9.03 -24.52 14.46
N ALA A 14 -9.41 -23.41 15.09
CA ALA A 14 -9.30 -22.11 14.44
C ALA A 14 -7.81 -21.90 14.10
N PRO A 15 -7.45 -21.64 12.83
CA PRO A 15 -6.10 -21.19 12.54
C PRO A 15 -5.86 -19.94 13.37
N ALA A 16 -4.73 -19.89 14.08
CA ALA A 16 -4.34 -18.74 14.87
C ALA A 16 -4.27 -17.52 13.93
N ALA A 17 -5.36 -16.75 13.87
CA ALA A 17 -5.40 -15.50 13.17
C ALA A 17 -4.35 -14.61 13.82
N ARG A 18 -3.23 -14.39 13.13
CA ARG A 18 -2.19 -13.42 13.53
C ARG A 18 -2.71 -12.02 13.24
N ALA A 19 -3.82 -11.66 13.89
CA ALA A 19 -4.58 -10.44 13.65
C ALA A 19 -4.46 -9.45 14.81
N GLN A 20 -3.37 -9.49 15.58
CA GLN A 20 -3.17 -8.52 16.65
C GLN A 20 -2.54 -7.23 16.11
N ASP A 21 -1.44 -7.29 15.36
CA ASP A 21 -0.91 -6.19 14.55
C ASP A 21 0.14 -6.76 13.58
N MET A 22 0.23 -6.21 12.36
CA MET A 22 1.30 -6.56 11.43
C MET A 22 2.43 -5.52 11.54
N PRO A 23 3.48 -5.77 12.34
CA PRO A 23 4.57 -4.81 12.47
C PRO A 23 5.37 -4.75 11.18
N LEU A 24 5.90 -3.56 10.88
CA LEU A 24 6.78 -3.31 9.75
C LEU A 24 7.93 -4.34 9.65
N ALA A 25 8.48 -4.78 10.79
CA ALA A 25 9.56 -5.76 10.87
C ALA A 25 9.29 -7.10 10.14
N GLN A 26 8.04 -7.51 9.97
CA GLN A 26 7.70 -8.71 9.20
C GLN A 26 7.97 -8.57 7.70
N ILE A 27 7.99 -7.32 7.20
CA ILE A 27 8.15 -6.97 5.80
C ILE A 27 9.62 -6.64 5.50
N LEU A 28 10.36 -6.19 6.51
CA LEU A 28 11.75 -5.78 6.37
C LEU A 28 12.71 -6.98 6.33
N ILE A 29 13.78 -6.83 5.58
CA ILE A 29 14.96 -7.69 5.66
C ILE A 29 15.99 -6.97 6.57
N PRO A 30 16.48 -7.60 7.64
CA PRO A 30 17.48 -6.99 8.51
C PRO A 30 18.73 -6.57 7.71
N GLY A 31 19.20 -5.34 7.92
CA GLY A 31 20.32 -4.76 7.19
C GLY A 31 19.99 -4.20 5.80
N GLU A 32 18.79 -4.45 5.28
CA GLU A 32 18.35 -3.91 3.98
C GLU A 32 17.69 -2.53 4.13
N GLY A 33 18.36 -1.54 3.52
CA GLY A 33 17.89 -0.16 3.39
C GLY A 33 17.61 0.23 1.94
N TRP A 34 17.43 1.52 1.70
CA TRP A 34 17.35 2.06 0.35
C TRP A 34 18.73 2.04 -0.33
N LYS A 35 18.76 1.59 -1.59
CA LYS A 35 19.93 1.57 -2.46
C LYS A 35 19.67 2.48 -3.66
N LYS A 36 20.56 3.44 -3.89
CA LYS A 36 20.52 4.29 -5.09
C LYS A 36 20.85 3.45 -6.33
N VAL A 37 20.12 3.65 -7.41
CA VAL A 37 20.36 2.99 -8.70
C VAL A 37 20.88 4.03 -9.69
N GLU A 38 22.10 3.82 -10.18
CA GLU A 38 22.71 4.68 -11.20
C GLU A 38 22.18 4.34 -12.60
N GLY A 39 22.05 5.36 -13.45
CA GLY A 39 21.65 5.19 -14.86
C GLY A 39 20.21 4.74 -15.10
N ALA A 40 19.36 4.71 -14.08
CA ALA A 40 17.94 4.41 -14.25
C ALA A 40 17.24 5.53 -15.02
N THR A 41 16.35 5.16 -15.95
CA THR A 41 15.48 6.12 -16.64
C THR A 41 14.10 6.11 -15.99
N LYS A 42 13.60 7.29 -15.63
CA LYS A 42 12.27 7.41 -15.03
C LYS A 42 11.21 7.01 -16.04
N PRO A 43 10.31 6.07 -15.71
CA PRO A 43 9.21 5.76 -16.60
C PRO A 43 8.38 7.03 -16.81
N LYS A 44 8.02 7.33 -18.06
CA LYS A 44 6.95 8.30 -18.32
C LYS A 44 5.74 7.76 -17.59
N VAL A 45 5.16 8.54 -16.66
CA VAL A 45 4.03 8.09 -15.84
C VAL A 45 2.97 7.47 -16.74
N THR A 46 2.90 6.15 -16.73
CA THR A 46 1.99 5.33 -17.53
C THR A 46 1.33 4.41 -16.53
N GLY A 47 0.04 4.62 -16.29
CA GLY A 47 -0.70 3.82 -15.30
C GLY A 47 -1.06 4.52 -14.00
N LEU A 48 -0.97 5.87 -13.91
CA LEU A 48 -2.01 6.55 -13.14
C LEU A 48 -3.32 6.10 -13.77
N LEU A 49 -4.13 5.31 -13.05
CA LEU A 49 -5.53 5.17 -13.42
C LEU A 49 -6.04 6.59 -13.64
N ALA A 50 -6.79 6.81 -14.72
CA ALA A 50 -7.37 8.11 -15.01
C ALA A 50 -7.90 8.73 -13.70
N PRO A 51 -7.69 10.03 -13.47
CA PRO A 51 -8.09 10.66 -12.22
C PRO A 51 -9.48 10.19 -11.82
N VAL A 52 -9.63 9.75 -10.57
CA VAL A 52 -10.84 9.09 -10.04
C VAL A 52 -12.09 9.97 -10.22
N SER A 53 -11.89 11.27 -10.46
CA SER A 53 -12.84 12.07 -11.23
C SER A 53 -12.13 13.25 -11.92
N ASP A 54 -12.69 13.72 -13.04
CA ASP A 54 -12.38 15.03 -13.64
C ASP A 54 -12.80 16.21 -12.74
N ALA A 55 -13.57 15.94 -11.67
CA ALA A 55 -14.14 16.93 -10.76
C ALA A 55 -13.26 17.20 -9.52
N ALA A 56 -12.26 16.37 -9.22
CA ALA A 56 -11.38 16.58 -8.09
C ALA A 56 -10.24 17.55 -8.48
N PRO A 57 -10.12 18.75 -7.89
CA PRO A 57 -9.12 19.74 -8.28
C PRO A 57 -7.68 19.39 -7.86
N TRP A 58 -7.46 18.19 -7.29
CA TRP A 58 -6.23 17.76 -6.67
C TRP A 58 -5.64 16.55 -7.38
N LYS A 59 -4.31 16.53 -7.55
CA LYS A 59 -3.61 15.33 -8.05
C LYS A 59 -3.83 14.16 -7.08
N SER A 60 -4.05 12.98 -7.64
CA SER A 60 -4.17 11.74 -6.87
C SER A 60 -3.20 10.69 -7.36
N ALA A 61 -2.75 9.83 -6.45
CA ALA A 61 -2.07 8.58 -6.74
C ALA A 61 -3.06 7.43 -6.58
N THR A 62 -2.96 6.41 -7.42
CA THR A 62 -3.86 5.26 -7.39
C THR A 62 -3.08 3.95 -7.45
N VAL A 63 -3.61 2.91 -6.81
CA VAL A 63 -3.13 1.53 -6.99
C VAL A 63 -4.28 0.55 -6.84
N ARG A 64 -4.27 -0.51 -7.64
CA ARG A 64 -5.23 -1.61 -7.50
C ARG A 64 -4.78 -2.57 -6.40
N SER A 65 -5.73 -3.02 -5.60
CA SER A 65 -5.57 -4.14 -4.66
C SER A 65 -5.17 -5.43 -5.39
N ALA A 66 -4.54 -6.35 -4.66
CA ALA A 66 -4.03 -7.61 -5.21
C ALA A 66 -5.13 -8.54 -5.75
N ASP A 67 -6.35 -8.45 -5.23
CA ASP A 67 -7.51 -9.22 -5.74
C ASP A 67 -8.21 -8.53 -6.92
N GLY A 68 -7.81 -7.30 -7.23
CA GLY A 68 -8.35 -6.51 -8.33
C GLY A 68 -9.69 -5.82 -8.03
N ASN A 69 -10.28 -5.97 -6.85
CA ASN A 69 -11.65 -5.51 -6.60
C ASN A 69 -11.73 -4.11 -5.98
N THR A 70 -10.61 -3.61 -5.48
CA THR A 70 -10.50 -2.28 -4.87
C THR A 70 -9.41 -1.47 -5.55
N VAL A 71 -9.66 -0.17 -5.75
CA VAL A 71 -8.66 0.84 -6.07
C VAL A 71 -8.46 1.73 -4.86
N TYR A 72 -7.22 1.81 -4.40
CA TYR A 72 -6.83 2.76 -3.35
C TYR A 72 -6.41 4.07 -3.97
N VAL A 73 -6.81 5.17 -3.34
CA VAL A 73 -6.60 6.53 -3.83
C VAL A 73 -6.00 7.38 -2.71
N GLY A 74 -4.89 8.03 -3.01
CA GLY A 74 -4.26 9.01 -2.13
C GLY A 74 -4.29 10.38 -2.78
N PHE A 75 -4.65 11.40 -2.02
CA PHE A 75 -4.76 12.77 -2.53
C PHE A 75 -3.51 13.59 -2.16
N SER A 76 -3.26 14.68 -2.89
CA SER A 76 -2.20 15.64 -2.56
C SER A 76 -2.48 16.45 -1.29
N LYS A 77 -3.70 16.38 -0.75
CA LYS A 77 -4.12 16.97 0.53
C LYS A 77 -5.16 16.06 1.19
N GLY A 78 -4.72 15.16 2.07
CA GLY A 78 -5.63 14.24 2.73
C GLY A 78 -5.13 13.76 4.09
N THR A 79 -6.04 13.13 4.83
CA THR A 79 -5.77 12.47 6.12
C THR A 79 -5.97 10.96 6.05
N PHE A 80 -6.46 10.44 4.91
CA PHE A 80 -6.66 9.02 4.65
C PHE A 80 -6.26 8.68 3.21
N LEU A 81 -5.91 7.41 2.99
CA LEU A 81 -6.17 6.76 1.70
C LEU A 81 -7.65 6.37 1.65
N HIS A 82 -8.24 6.49 0.47
CA HIS A 82 -9.61 6.09 0.20
C HIS A 82 -9.63 4.77 -0.56
N ALA A 83 -10.57 3.88 -0.21
CA ALA A 83 -10.82 2.64 -0.92
C ALA A 83 -12.07 2.81 -1.78
N HIS A 84 -11.95 2.51 -3.07
CA HIS A 84 -13.06 2.51 -4.03
C HIS A 84 -13.28 1.10 -4.55
N ALA A 85 -14.51 0.61 -4.52
CA ALA A 85 -14.84 -0.65 -5.16
C ALA A 85 -14.84 -0.49 -6.68
N LEU A 86 -14.29 -1.47 -7.39
CA LEU A 86 -14.35 -1.54 -8.84
C LEU A 86 -15.62 -2.30 -9.25
N THR A 87 -16.49 -1.66 -10.02
CA THR A 87 -17.69 -2.31 -10.57
C THR A 87 -17.31 -3.26 -11.72
N LYS A 88 -18.23 -4.14 -12.10
CA LYS A 88 -18.03 -5.06 -13.23
C LYS A 88 -17.69 -4.34 -14.54
N ASP A 89 -18.21 -3.13 -14.70
CA ASP A 89 -18.02 -2.30 -15.89
C ASP A 89 -16.74 -1.43 -15.81
N GLY A 90 -15.94 -1.60 -14.75
CA GLY A 90 -14.68 -0.90 -14.53
C GLY A 90 -14.84 0.50 -13.93
N ALA A 91 -16.04 0.89 -13.50
CA ALA A 91 -16.26 2.16 -12.81
C ALA A 91 -15.85 2.07 -11.32
N LEU A 92 -15.51 3.21 -10.73
CA LEU A 92 -15.26 3.32 -9.30
C LEU A 92 -16.52 3.80 -8.58
N ASP A 93 -16.78 3.27 -7.39
CA ASP A 93 -17.80 3.82 -6.50
C ASP A 93 -17.35 5.17 -5.88
N GLN A 94 -18.15 5.70 -4.97
CA GLN A 94 -17.86 6.97 -4.27
C GLN A 94 -16.59 6.91 -3.41
N GLY A 95 -16.13 5.70 -3.08
CA GLY A 95 -15.07 5.45 -2.14
C GLY A 95 -15.36 5.89 -0.71
N HIS A 96 -14.50 5.46 0.21
CA HIS A 96 -14.61 5.81 1.62
C HIS A 96 -13.21 5.87 2.25
N PRO A 97 -13.02 6.66 3.32
CA PRO A 97 -11.77 6.65 4.09
C PRO A 97 -11.44 5.23 4.56
N TYR A 98 -10.20 4.80 4.34
CA TYR A 98 -9.76 3.44 4.61
C TYR A 98 -8.51 3.37 5.48
N ALA A 99 -7.40 3.96 5.01
CA ALA A 99 -6.12 3.87 5.70
C ALA A 99 -5.70 5.25 6.26
N PRO A 100 -5.76 5.50 7.58
CA PRO A 100 -5.42 6.79 8.15
C PRO A 100 -3.93 7.11 8.00
N LEU A 101 -3.63 8.25 7.38
CA LEU A 101 -2.26 8.69 7.15
C LEU A 101 -1.68 9.29 8.44
N ARG A 102 -0.40 9.01 8.68
CA ARG A 102 0.38 9.77 9.65
C ARG A 102 0.73 11.12 9.04
N LEU A 103 0.33 12.18 9.73
CA LEU A 103 0.60 13.57 9.33
C LEU A 103 1.96 14.02 9.86
N ARG A 104 2.52 15.05 9.22
CA ARG A 104 3.62 15.82 9.80
C ARG A 104 3.10 16.59 11.02
N THR A 105 3.91 16.68 12.08
CA THR A 105 3.58 17.49 13.26
C THR A 105 3.22 18.92 12.84
N GLY A 106 2.03 19.39 13.24
CA GLY A 106 1.55 20.74 12.93
C GLY A 106 0.94 20.91 11.53
N SER A 107 0.87 19.86 10.71
CA SER A 107 0.21 19.90 9.40
C SER A 107 -1.20 19.29 9.48
N PRO A 108 -2.22 19.90 8.86
CA PRO A 108 -3.60 19.37 8.86
C PRO A 108 -3.81 18.24 7.85
N ASP A 109 -2.89 18.10 6.89
CA ASP A 109 -2.92 17.11 5.82
C ASP A 109 -1.50 16.62 5.49
N ILE A 110 -1.43 15.63 4.59
CA ILE A 110 -0.19 15.20 3.96
C ILE A 110 -0.46 14.81 2.50
N ALA A 111 0.54 15.03 1.65
CA ALA A 111 0.47 14.65 0.25
C ALA A 111 0.87 13.18 0.03
N VAL A 112 0.08 12.46 -0.77
CA VAL A 112 0.44 11.15 -1.32
C VAL A 112 0.89 11.32 -2.76
N HIS A 113 2.14 10.95 -3.04
CA HIS A 113 2.76 11.14 -4.35
C HIS A 113 2.82 9.87 -5.21
N GLY A 114 2.67 8.71 -4.57
CA GLY A 114 2.69 7.43 -5.24
C GLY A 114 2.09 6.36 -4.35
N LEU A 115 1.42 5.39 -4.96
CA LEU A 115 0.88 4.22 -4.29
C LEU A 115 1.44 2.95 -4.92
N ALA A 116 1.70 1.95 -4.09
CA ALA A 116 2.01 0.60 -4.52
C ALA A 116 1.26 -0.40 -3.63
N ALA A 117 1.01 -1.60 -4.15
CA ALA A 117 0.41 -2.70 -3.41
C ALA A 117 1.26 -3.95 -3.58
N ASP A 118 1.30 -4.78 -2.55
CA ASP A 118 1.99 -6.08 -2.60
C ASP A 118 0.99 -7.23 -2.77
N ARG A 119 1.51 -8.42 -3.08
CA ARG A 119 0.72 -9.65 -3.25
C ARG A 119 -0.02 -10.11 -1.99
N ASP A 120 0.36 -9.61 -0.81
CA ASP A 120 -0.28 -9.94 0.46
C ASP A 120 -1.41 -8.95 0.80
N GLY A 121 -1.67 -7.97 -0.08
CA GLY A 121 -2.73 -6.97 0.07
C GLY A 121 -2.31 -5.72 0.84
N ARG A 122 -1.02 -5.55 1.17
CA ARG A 122 -0.53 -4.35 1.85
C ARG A 122 -0.48 -3.17 0.92
N ILE A 123 -0.62 -1.97 1.48
CA ILE A 123 -0.60 -0.70 0.74
C ILE A 123 0.61 0.11 1.16
N TYR A 124 1.30 0.70 0.18
CA TYR A 124 2.48 1.53 0.38
C TYR A 124 2.18 2.91 -0.17
N ALA A 125 2.29 3.94 0.66
CA ALA A 125 2.05 5.32 0.27
C ALA A 125 3.31 6.16 0.41
N ALA A 126 3.84 6.64 -0.72
CA ALA A 126 4.95 7.57 -0.73
C ALA A 126 4.45 8.96 -0.33
N THR A 127 4.93 9.45 0.82
CA THR A 127 4.57 10.74 1.40
C THR A 127 5.82 11.52 1.77
N GLU A 128 5.64 12.78 2.17
CA GLU A 128 6.76 13.65 2.58
C GLU A 128 7.51 13.17 3.83
N ILE A 129 6.95 12.24 4.61
CA ILE A 129 7.61 11.68 5.81
C ILE A 129 8.21 10.28 5.55
N GLY A 130 8.17 9.80 4.31
CA GLY A 130 8.60 8.47 3.92
C GLY A 130 7.48 7.63 3.31
N VAL A 131 7.72 6.33 3.18
CA VAL A 131 6.71 5.40 2.65
C VAL A 131 5.93 4.81 3.81
N GLN A 132 4.67 5.21 3.97
CA GLN A 132 3.76 4.68 4.98
C GLN A 132 3.21 3.34 4.51
N VAL A 133 3.30 2.32 5.35
CA VAL A 133 2.91 0.95 5.00
C VAL A 133 1.70 0.56 5.82
N PHE A 134 0.68 0.03 5.16
CA PHE A 134 -0.57 -0.40 5.74
C PHE A 134 -0.78 -1.89 5.52
N ASP A 135 -1.35 -2.56 6.51
CA ASP A 135 -1.79 -3.94 6.39
C ASP A 135 -3.03 -4.04 5.47
N PRO A 136 -3.45 -5.25 5.09
CA PRO A 136 -4.60 -5.42 4.20
C PRO A 136 -5.91 -4.87 4.75
N THR A 137 -6.00 -4.60 6.05
CA THR A 137 -7.17 -4.00 6.73
C THR A 137 -7.08 -2.48 6.86
N GLY A 138 -6.04 -1.85 6.29
CA GLY A 138 -5.83 -0.40 6.31
C GLY A 138 -5.12 0.12 7.57
N ARG A 139 -4.63 -0.75 8.46
CA ARG A 139 -3.92 -0.33 9.67
C ARG A 139 -2.46 -0.05 9.39
N MET A 140 -1.90 0.99 10.02
CA MET A 140 -0.50 1.38 9.86
C MET A 140 0.45 0.31 10.44
N CYS A 141 1.23 -0.33 9.58
CA CYS A 141 2.36 -1.18 9.98
C CYS A 141 3.57 -0.36 10.46
N GLY A 142 3.79 0.80 9.83
CA GLY A 142 4.90 1.71 10.11
C GLY A 142 5.29 2.57 8.91
N VAL A 143 6.42 3.28 9.02
CA VAL A 143 6.93 4.16 7.96
C VAL A 143 8.35 3.74 7.59
N LEU A 144 8.59 3.46 6.32
CA LEU A 144 9.95 3.38 5.78
C LEU A 144 10.49 4.81 5.70
N THR A 145 11.61 5.08 6.36
CA THR A 145 12.25 6.40 6.33
C THR A 145 12.52 6.85 4.89
N PRO A 146 12.49 8.17 4.62
CA PRO A 146 12.80 8.70 3.29
C PRO A 146 14.11 8.12 2.73
N ALA A 147 14.12 7.80 1.43
CA ALA A 147 15.31 7.29 0.76
C ALA A 147 16.37 8.38 0.57
N ALA A 148 15.92 9.62 0.38
CA ALA A 148 16.73 10.83 0.24
C ALA A 148 15.89 12.06 0.58
N ALA A 149 16.53 13.23 0.67
CA ALA A 149 15.82 14.50 0.72
C ALA A 149 15.11 14.79 -0.61
N GLY A 150 13.94 15.42 -0.53
CA GLY A 150 13.12 15.78 -1.69
C GLY A 150 11.72 15.17 -1.65
N VAL A 151 10.95 15.44 -2.69
CA VAL A 151 9.57 14.97 -2.82
C VAL A 151 9.57 13.65 -3.61
N PRO A 152 8.93 12.59 -3.11
CA PRO A 152 8.73 11.38 -3.89
C PRO A 152 7.90 11.68 -5.15
N GLU A 153 8.22 11.05 -6.27
CA GLU A 153 7.51 11.29 -7.54
C GLU A 153 6.93 10.04 -8.19
N ALA A 154 7.43 8.86 -7.84
CA ALA A 154 6.85 7.59 -8.26
C ALA A 154 7.21 6.48 -7.27
N LEU A 155 6.27 5.58 -7.00
CA LEU A 155 6.43 4.41 -6.16
C LEU A 155 5.87 3.20 -6.90
N ALA A 156 6.62 2.12 -6.99
CA ALA A 156 6.17 0.89 -7.66
C ALA A 156 6.95 -0.32 -7.14
N PHE A 157 6.44 -1.52 -7.39
CA PHE A 157 7.20 -2.75 -7.20
C PHE A 157 7.80 -3.26 -8.51
N GLU A 158 9.04 -3.74 -8.44
CA GLU A 158 9.71 -4.53 -9.47
C GLU A 158 10.08 -5.88 -8.85
N GLY A 159 9.15 -6.84 -8.92
CA GLY A 159 9.28 -8.09 -8.16
C GLY A 159 9.23 -7.82 -6.65
N ASP A 160 10.28 -8.19 -5.93
CA ASP A 160 10.46 -7.97 -4.49
C ASP A 160 11.13 -6.64 -4.13
N GLN A 161 11.49 -5.84 -5.13
CA GLN A 161 12.06 -4.51 -4.93
C GLN A 161 10.98 -3.45 -4.95
N LEU A 162 10.80 -2.78 -3.81
CA LEU A 162 10.08 -1.52 -3.78
C LEU A 162 10.97 -0.43 -4.39
N THR A 163 10.47 0.24 -5.41
CA THR A 163 11.17 1.31 -6.13
C THR A 163 10.57 2.67 -5.79
N LEU A 164 11.41 3.67 -5.60
CA LEU A 164 11.02 5.03 -5.28
C LEU A 164 11.84 6.01 -6.11
N TRP A 165 11.17 6.91 -6.83
CA TRP A 165 11.81 8.02 -7.52
C TRP A 165 11.75 9.28 -6.68
N VAL A 166 12.89 9.94 -6.52
CA VAL A 166 13.00 11.29 -5.93
C VAL A 166 13.80 12.14 -6.92
N GLY A 167 13.15 13.11 -7.54
CA GLY A 167 13.68 13.78 -8.74
C GLY A 167 13.96 12.77 -9.86
N ASP A 168 15.18 12.81 -10.39
CA ASP A 168 15.69 11.92 -11.43
C ASP A 168 16.44 10.70 -10.88
N THR A 169 16.44 10.49 -9.56
CA THR A 169 17.14 9.36 -8.94
C THR A 169 16.17 8.27 -8.52
N LYS A 170 16.45 7.04 -8.95
CA LYS A 170 15.77 5.83 -8.50
C LYS A 170 16.44 5.26 -7.25
N TYR A 171 15.62 4.93 -6.26
CA TYR A 171 16.00 4.16 -5.08
C TYR A 171 15.25 2.84 -5.08
N THR A 172 15.88 1.80 -4.58
CA THR A 172 15.28 0.46 -4.44
C THR A 172 15.47 -0.06 -3.04
N ARG A 173 14.50 -0.83 -2.55
CA ARG A 173 14.60 -1.55 -1.29
C ARG A 173 13.97 -2.93 -1.45
N THR A 174 14.76 -3.97 -1.24
CA THR A 174 14.24 -5.35 -1.22
C THR A 174 13.43 -5.57 0.05
N LEU A 175 12.25 -6.17 -0.10
CA LEU A 175 11.33 -6.48 0.99
C LEU A 175 11.01 -7.99 1.01
N ARG A 176 10.49 -8.50 2.12
CA ARG A 176 9.99 -9.89 2.25
C ARG A 176 8.63 -10.11 1.57
N THR A 177 8.37 -9.38 0.49
CA THR A 177 7.12 -9.42 -0.28
C THR A 177 7.41 -9.15 -1.74
N ALA A 178 6.41 -9.26 -2.61
CA ALA A 178 6.52 -8.84 -4.00
C ALA A 178 5.29 -8.03 -4.41
N GLY A 179 5.42 -7.21 -5.45
CA GLY A 179 4.31 -6.44 -6.00
C GLY A 179 3.08 -7.29 -6.32
N ALA A 180 1.90 -6.68 -6.20
CA ALA A 180 0.67 -7.24 -6.75
C ALA A 180 0.78 -7.43 -8.27
N LYS A 181 0.09 -8.45 -8.80
CA LYS A 181 0.08 -8.76 -10.24
C LYS A 181 -1.01 -7.99 -10.98
#